data_AF-A0A502CYD2-F1
#
_entry.id   AF-A0A502CYD2-F1
#
_cell.length_a   1.000
_cell.length_b   1.000
_cell.length_c   1.000
_cell.angle_alpha   90.00
_cell.angle_beta   90.00
_cell.angle_gamma   90.00
#
_symmetry.space_group_name_H-M   'P 1'
#
loop_
_entity.id
_entity.type
_entity.pdbx_description
1 polymer ?
#
loop_
_entity_poly.entity_id
_entity_poly.type
_entity_poly.pdbx_seq_one_letter_code
_entity_poly.pdbx_strand_id
1 'polypeptide(L)'
;MMSRADLFNATDFSRWVNGPSGRAFRLVAGVAWLAFAVTFRGQWWGLAAGVWSFFPLTAGLFDVCWISAALGGPLRGRTIRAGQAVRTS
;
A
#
# COMPACT_ATOMS: atom_id res chain seq x y z
N MET A 1 -9.97 -21.14 -11.39
CA MET A 1 -8.78 -20.39 -11.86
C MET A 1 -8.39 -19.42 -10.75
N MET A 2 -7.13 -19.41 -10.30
CA MET A 2 -6.70 -18.45 -9.27
C MET A 2 -6.66 -17.03 -9.85
N SER A 3 -7.14 -16.04 -9.11
CA SER A 3 -7.07 -14.64 -9.56
C SER A 3 -5.66 -14.07 -9.41
N ARG A 4 -5.36 -12.97 -10.13
CA ARG A 4 -4.08 -12.24 -9.98
C ARG A 4 -3.87 -11.74 -8.54
N ALA A 5 -4.94 -11.32 -7.88
CA ALA A 5 -4.92 -10.95 -6.46
C ALA A 5 -4.59 -12.15 -5.57
N ASP A 6 -5.10 -13.35 -5.87
CA ASP A 6 -4.79 -14.56 -5.11
C ASP A 6 -3.31 -14.94 -5.21
N LEU A 7 -2.74 -14.84 -6.41
CA LEU A 7 -1.32 -15.08 -6.66
C LEU A 7 -0.46 -14.07 -5.90
N PHE A 8 -0.79 -12.78 -5.98
CA PHE A 8 -0.10 -11.73 -5.22
C PHE A 8 -0.19 -11.98 -3.71
N ASN A 9 -1.39 -12.27 -3.18
CA ASN A 9 -1.61 -12.46 -1.75
C ASN A 9 -0.91 -13.68 -1.17
N ALA A 10 -0.52 -14.65 -2.01
CA ALA A 10 0.28 -15.80 -1.59
C ALA A 10 1.77 -15.46 -1.38
N THR A 11 2.27 -14.36 -1.95
CA THR A 11 3.70 -13.99 -1.88
C THR A 11 4.12 -13.48 -0.51
N ASP A 12 5.39 -13.70 -0.15
CA ASP A 12 5.99 -13.14 1.07
C ASP A 12 6.03 -11.61 1.05
N PHE A 13 6.21 -11.03 -0.14
CA PHE A 13 6.09 -9.58 -0.31
C PHE A 13 4.71 -9.07 0.10
N SER A 14 3.62 -9.74 -0.33
CA SER A 14 2.27 -9.33 0.06
C SER A 14 2.04 -9.48 1.57
N ARG A 15 2.57 -10.54 2.18
CA ARG A 15 2.49 -10.74 3.64
C ARG A 15 3.23 -9.64 4.40
N TRP A 16 4.45 -9.32 3.98
CA TRP A 16 5.25 -8.25 4.58
C TRP A 16 4.58 -6.88 4.41
N VAL A 17 4.17 -6.53 3.19
CA VAL A 17 3.65 -5.20 2.90
C VAL A 17 2.31 -4.96 3.60
N ASN A 18 1.49 -6.00 3.79
CA ASN A 18 0.25 -5.92 4.55
C ASN A 18 0.45 -6.07 6.07
N GLY A 19 1.64 -6.41 6.55
CA GLY A 19 1.98 -6.51 7.97
C GLY A 19 2.23 -5.15 8.65
N PRO A 20 2.48 -5.14 9.97
CA PRO A 20 2.78 -3.91 10.72
C PRO A 20 4.00 -3.15 10.19
N SER A 21 5.06 -3.86 9.80
CA SER A 21 6.27 -3.28 9.21
C SER A 21 5.97 -2.62 7.85
N GLY A 22 5.20 -3.29 6.99
CA GLY A 22 4.76 -2.74 5.71
C GLY A 22 3.88 -1.50 5.87
N ARG A 23 3.00 -1.48 6.88
CA ARG A 23 2.21 -0.30 7.23
C ARG A 23 3.08 0.89 7.64
N ALA A 24 4.05 0.67 8.52
CA ALA A 24 5.01 1.70 8.92
C ALA A 24 5.83 2.21 7.72
N PHE A 25 6.32 1.30 6.86
CA PHE A 25 7.03 1.66 5.63
C PHE A 25 6.20 2.58 4.73
N ARG A 26 4.92 2.26 4.49
CA ARG A 26 4.04 3.09 3.67
C ARG A 26 3.81 4.48 4.28
N LEU A 27 3.63 4.57 5.59
CA LEU A 27 3.52 5.87 6.27
C LEU A 27 4.78 6.72 6.07
N VAL A 28 5.96 6.13 6.31
CA VAL A 28 7.25 6.82 6.15
C VAL A 28 7.44 7.26 4.69
N ALA A 29 7.18 6.38 3.72
CA ALA A 29 7.26 6.71 2.31
C ALA A 29 6.30 7.85 1.91
N GLY A 30 5.07 7.83 2.44
CA GLY A 30 4.09 8.87 2.18
C GLY A 30 4.47 10.22 2.77
N VAL A 31 4.97 10.25 4.00
CA VAL A 31 5.49 11.47 4.63
C VAL A 31 6.70 12.00 3.88
N ALA A 32 7.61 11.13 3.42
CA ALA A 32 8.76 11.54 2.62
C ALA A 32 8.34 12.18 1.28
N TRP A 33 7.37 11.59 0.57
CA TRP A 33 6.83 12.17 -0.66
C TRP A 33 6.13 13.50 -0.43
N LEU A 34 5.38 13.63 0.68
CA LEU A 34 4.73 14.89 1.04
C LEU A 34 5.77 15.97 1.40
N ALA A 35 6.79 15.63 2.17
CA ALA A 35 7.89 16.54 2.49
C ALA A 35 8.63 16.99 1.22
N PHE A 36 8.88 16.06 0.29
CA PHE A 36 9.45 16.37 -1.01
C PHE A 36 8.57 17.34 -1.81
N ALA A 37 7.26 17.10 -1.84
CA ALA A 37 6.29 17.98 -2.50
C ALA A 37 6.33 19.42 -1.95
N VAL A 38 6.42 19.56 -0.62
CA VAL A 38 6.51 20.87 0.05
C VAL A 38 7.81 21.58 -0.31
N THR A 39 8.94 20.87 -0.29
CA THR A 39 10.26 21.41 -0.64
C THR A 39 10.31 21.89 -2.09
N PHE A 40 9.65 21.17 -3.01
CA PHE A 40 9.65 21.48 -4.45
C PHE A 40 8.31 22.05 -4.95
N ARG A 41 7.55 22.74 -4.09
CA ARG A 41 6.18 23.23 -4.38
C ARG A 41 6.05 24.15 -5.61
N GLY A 42 7.15 24.75 -6.06
CA GLY A 42 7.19 25.61 -7.25
C GLY A 42 7.36 24.85 -8.57
N GLN A 43 7.53 23.53 -8.52
CA GLN A 43 7.84 22.68 -9.67
C GLN A 43 6.71 21.68 -9.92
N TRP A 44 6.44 21.36 -11.17
CA TRP A 44 5.36 20.43 -11.54
C TRP A 44 5.55 19.03 -10.92
N TRP A 45 6.80 18.58 -10.76
CA TRP A 45 7.11 17.31 -10.11
C TRP A 45 6.84 17.35 -8.60
N GLY A 46 6.92 18.51 -7.95
CA GLY A 46 6.52 18.69 -6.55
C GLY A 46 5.02 18.47 -6.37
N LEU A 47 4.20 18.99 -7.29
CA LEU A 47 2.77 18.70 -7.31
C LEU A 47 2.49 17.22 -7.56
N ALA A 48 3.15 16.60 -8.54
CA ALA A 48 3.01 15.18 -8.82
C ALA A 48 3.38 14.31 -7.61
N ALA A 49 4.48 14.63 -6.92
CA ALA A 49 4.90 14.02 -5.67
C ALA A 49 3.83 14.16 -4.57
N GLY A 50 3.23 15.35 -4.43
CA GLY A 50 2.19 15.63 -3.45
C GLY A 50 0.94 14.78 -3.70
N VAL A 51 0.49 14.72 -4.95
CA VAL A 51 -0.63 13.84 -5.36
C VAL A 51 -0.27 12.38 -5.12
N TRP A 52 0.95 11.96 -5.45
CA TRP A 52 1.40 10.58 -5.26
C TRP A 52 1.44 10.18 -3.79
N SER A 53 1.79 11.09 -2.87
CA SER A 53 1.83 10.83 -1.42
C SER A 53 0.51 10.33 -0.85
N PHE A 54 -0.62 10.65 -1.51
CA PHE A 54 -1.95 10.19 -1.14
C PHE A 54 -2.03 8.66 -1.01
N PHE A 55 -1.47 7.91 -1.95
CA PHE A 55 -1.55 6.44 -1.95
C PHE A 55 -0.84 5.79 -0.75
N PRO A 56 0.45 6.04 -0.49
CA PRO A 56 1.15 5.48 0.66
C PRO A 56 0.62 6.01 2.00
N LEU A 57 0.22 7.29 2.09
CA LEU A 57 -0.36 7.84 3.32
C LEU A 57 -1.69 7.17 3.66
N THR A 58 -2.61 7.05 2.70
CA THR A 58 -3.90 6.39 2.94
C THR A 58 -3.71 4.90 3.22
N ALA A 59 -2.82 4.22 2.50
CA ALA A 59 -2.49 2.81 2.73
C ALA A 59 -1.91 2.55 4.13
N GLY A 60 -1.06 3.45 4.60
CA GLY A 60 -0.52 3.43 5.94
C GLY A 60 -1.56 3.77 7.01
N LEU A 61 -2.37 4.82 6.83
CA LEU A 61 -3.27 5.33 7.85
C LEU A 61 -4.52 4.47 8.01
N PHE A 62 -5.15 4.09 6.89
CA PHE A 62 -6.44 3.39 6.86
C PHE A 62 -6.34 1.88 6.70
N ASP A 63 -5.14 1.31 6.74
CA ASP A 63 -4.91 -0.12 6.51
C ASP A 63 -5.50 -0.59 5.16
N VAL A 64 -5.25 0.19 4.10
CA VAL A 64 -5.67 -0.14 2.72
C VAL A 64 -4.49 -0.62 1.88
N CYS A 65 -4.77 -1.49 0.90
CA CYS A 65 -3.78 -2.03 -0.03
C CYS A 65 -4.19 -1.75 -1.46
N TRP A 66 -3.70 -0.64 -2.01
CA TRP A 66 -3.97 -0.21 -3.38
C TRP A 66 -3.49 -1.22 -4.44
N ILE A 67 -2.42 -1.98 -4.15
CA ILE A 67 -1.92 -3.03 -5.04
C ILE A 67 -2.94 -4.16 -5.17
N SER A 68 -3.47 -4.65 -4.06
CA SER A 68 -4.51 -5.68 -4.06
C SER A 68 -5.76 -5.20 -4.79
N ALA A 69 -6.22 -3.96 -4.52
CA ALA A 69 -7.36 -3.37 -5.21
C ALA A 69 -7.15 -3.25 -6.73
N ALA A 70 -5.97 -2.81 -7.17
CA ALA A 70 -5.62 -2.72 -8.59
C ALA A 70 -5.59 -4.10 -9.29
N LEU A 71 -5.33 -5.17 -8.53
CA LEU A 71 -5.35 -6.56 -9.02
C LEU A 71 -6.74 -7.21 -8.95
N GLY A 72 -7.79 -6.47 -8.57
CA GLY A 72 -9.15 -6.97 -8.41
C GLY A 72 -9.42 -7.67 -7.06
N GLY A 73 -8.50 -7.53 -6.11
CA GLY A 73 -8.60 -8.08 -4.75
C GLY A 73 -9.22 -7.10 -3.74
N PRO A 74 -9.38 -7.53 -2.48
CA PRO A 74 -9.94 -6.69 -1.43
C PRO A 74 -9.03 -5.49 -1.12
N LEU A 75 -9.65 -4.33 -0.86
CA LEU A 75 -8.95 -3.08 -0.52
C LEU A 75 -8.41 -3.08 0.92
N ARG A 76 -9.14 -3.68 1.86
CA ARG A 76 -8.78 -3.66 3.29
C ARG A 76 -7.69 -4.68 3.61
N GLY A 77 -6.58 -4.22 4.18
CA GLY A 77 -5.44 -5.04 4.60
C GLY A 77 -5.85 -6.15 5.57
N ARG A 78 -6.74 -5.85 6.52
CA ARG A 78 -7.31 -6.86 7.43
C ARG A 78 -8.00 -8.03 6.72
N THR A 79 -8.68 -7.79 5.60
CA THR A 79 -9.35 -8.85 4.82
C THR A 79 -8.32 -9.71 4.10
N ILE A 80 -7.28 -9.08 3.54
CA ILE A 80 -6.16 -9.79 2.92
C ILE A 80 -5.48 -10.69 3.96
N ARG A 81 -5.14 -10.16 5.14
CA ARG A 81 -4.49 -10.92 6.22
C ARG A 81 -5.33 -12.08 6.72
N ALA A 82 -6.64 -11.89 6.85
CA ALA A 82 -7.56 -12.98 7.21
C ALA A 82 -7.54 -14.12 6.18
N GLY A 83 -7.58 -13.78 4.89
CA GLY A 83 -7.46 -14.77 3.81
C GLY A 83 -6.08 -15.43 3.74
N GLN A 84 -5.01 -14.71 4.09
CA GLN A 84 -3.66 -15.25 4.18
C GLN A 84 -3.52 -16.27 5.31
N ALA A 85 -4.10 -16.01 6.49
CA ALA A 85 -4.07 -16.91 7.63
C ALA A 85 -4.71 -18.27 7.33
N VAL A 86 -5.85 -18.28 6.62
CA VAL A 86 -6.55 -19.50 6.20
C VAL A 86 -5.72 -20.34 5.21
N ARG A 87 -4.82 -19.74 4.45
CA ARG A 87 -3.96 -20.46 3.49
C ARG A 87 -2.70 -21.05 4.10
N THR A 88 -2.38 -20.67 5.33
CA THR A 88 -1.19 -21.13 6.07
C THR A 88 -1.50 -22.18 7.14
N SER A 89 -2.78 -22.42 7.43
CA SER A 89 -3.29 -23.50 8.26
C SER A 89 -3.55 -24.75 7.44
#